data_AF-A0A7X7K524-F1
#
_entry.id   AF-A0A7X7K524-F1
#
_cell.length_a   1.000
_cell.length_b   1.000
_cell.length_c   1.000
_cell.angle_alpha   90.00
_cell.angle_beta   90.00
_cell.angle_gamma   90.00
#
_symmetry.space_group_name_H-M   'P 1'
#
loop_
_entity.id
_entity.type
_entity.pdbx_description
1 polymer ?
#
loop_
_entity_poly.entity_id
_entity_poly.type
_entity_poly.pdbx_seq_one_letter_code
_entity_poly.pdbx_strand_id
1 'polypeptide(L)'
;AMFAGVIALLLYTTAYSLPWFTVLGFLNSFSTGASTVLVVTLLLERAGEERGMVSGLRSLMECVGAIAGPALAGAMVSRSGYPAAGVSFAVVAFMGAALVLLVHKREAAARPVEVPQSG
;
A
#
# COMPACT_ATOMS: atom_id res chain seq x y z
N ALA A 1 2.77 2.75 -1.24
CA ALA A 1 2.51 1.40 -1.80
C ALA A 1 3.57 0.96 -2.82
N MET A 2 3.72 1.64 -3.97
CA MET A 2 4.68 1.26 -5.02
C MET A 2 6.14 1.28 -4.53
N PHE A 3 6.54 2.31 -3.78
CA PHE A 3 7.87 2.41 -3.16
C PHE A 3 8.12 1.30 -2.12
N ALA A 4 7.14 1.00 -1.26
CA ALA A 4 7.22 -0.08 -0.29
C ALA A 4 7.44 -1.46 -0.95
N GLY A 5 6.77 -1.71 -2.08
CA GLY A 5 6.97 -2.94 -2.88
C GLY A 5 8.37 -3.08 -3.46
N VAL A 6 8.93 -2.00 -4.00
CA VAL A 6 10.31 -1.97 -4.53
C VAL A 6 11.33 -2.12 -3.42
N ILE A 7 11.11 -1.48 -2.27
CA ILE A 7 11.99 -1.61 -1.10
C ILE A 7 11.94 -3.05 -0.57
N ALA A 8 10.76 -3.68 -0.49
CA ALA A 8 10.60 -5.08 -0.11
C ALA A 8 11.31 -6.04 -1.08
N LEU A 9 11.19 -5.81 -2.40
CA LEU A 9 11.90 -6.58 -3.42
C LEU A 9 13.41 -6.52 -3.19
N LEU A 10 13.96 -5.31 -3.00
CA LEU A 10 15.38 -5.11 -2.73
C LEU A 10 15.81 -5.79 -1.42
N LEU A 11 14.96 -5.72 -0.39
CA LEU A 11 15.19 -6.36 0.91
C LEU A 11 15.36 -7.87 0.79
N TYR A 12 14.51 -8.52 0.00
CA TYR A 12 14.51 -9.97 -0.15
C TYR A 12 15.50 -10.51 -1.19
N THR A 13 15.99 -9.66 -2.10
CA THR A 13 16.90 -10.08 -3.20
C THR A 13 18.36 -9.65 -3.00
N THR A 14 18.61 -8.56 -2.26
CA THR A 14 19.95 -7.96 -2.14
C THR A 14 20.49 -7.84 -0.73
N ALA A 15 19.69 -8.11 0.31
CA ALA A 15 20.18 -8.07 1.70
C ALA A 15 20.99 -9.32 2.04
N TYR A 16 22.22 -9.40 1.52
CA TYR A 16 23.21 -10.39 1.92
C TYR A 16 23.91 -10.02 3.25
N SER A 17 23.69 -8.81 3.77
CA SER A 17 24.28 -8.31 5.00
C SER A 17 23.24 -7.69 5.95
N LEU A 18 23.36 -8.00 7.26
CA LEU A 18 22.52 -7.51 8.35
C LEU A 18 22.31 -5.97 8.36
N PRO A 19 23.32 -5.12 8.04
CA PRO A 19 23.13 -3.67 8.02
C PRO A 19 22.22 -3.19 6.88
N TRP A 20 22.24 -3.86 5.73
CA TRP A 20 21.38 -3.45 4.60
C TRP A 20 19.92 -3.81 4.86
N PHE A 21 19.69 -4.91 5.57
CA PHE A 21 18.36 -5.34 5.99
C PHE A 21 17.69 -4.29 6.90
N THR A 22 18.42 -3.73 7.87
CA THR A 22 17.86 -2.73 8.79
C THR A 22 17.57 -1.40 8.10
N VAL A 23 18.46 -0.93 7.24
CA VAL A 23 18.28 0.32 6.47
C VAL A 23 17.05 0.21 5.56
N LEU A 24 16.95 -0.86 4.77
CA LEU A 24 15.80 -1.07 3.89
C LEU A 24 14.50 -1.31 4.70
N GLY A 25 14.58 -1.99 5.84
CA GLY A 25 13.43 -2.22 6.73
C GLY A 25 12.89 -0.92 7.32
N PHE A 26 13.79 -0.01 7.70
CA PHE A 26 13.42 1.32 8.19
C PHE A 26 12.78 2.15 7.07
N LEU A 27 13.37 2.16 5.88
CA LEU A 27 12.84 2.89 4.73
C LEU A 27 11.45 2.37 4.31
N ASN A 28 11.25 1.06 4.35
CA ASN A 28 9.95 0.44 4.09
C ASN A 28 8.91 0.85 5.13
N SER A 29 9.28 0.82 6.42
CA SER A 29 8.42 1.23 7.53
C SER A 29 8.02 2.70 7.41
N PHE A 30 8.98 3.57 7.10
CA PHE A 30 8.73 4.99 6.90
C PHE A 30 7.78 5.25 5.71
N SER A 31 8.06 4.63 4.56
CA SER A 31 7.22 4.77 3.37
C SER A 31 5.79 4.28 3.59
N THR A 32 5.64 3.17 4.32
CA THR A 32 4.34 2.60 4.67
C THR A 32 3.60 3.50 5.65
N GLY A 33 4.25 3.97 6.70
CA GLY A 33 3.66 4.89 7.68
C GLY A 33 3.16 6.19 7.03
N ALA A 34 3.98 6.84 6.20
CA ALA A 34 3.59 8.04 5.47
C ALA A 34 2.40 7.77 4.52
N SER A 35 2.41 6.65 3.80
CA SER A 35 1.30 6.25 2.92
C SER A 35 0.01 6.03 3.70
N THR A 36 0.08 5.35 4.85
CA THR A 36 -1.09 5.07 5.69
C THR A 36 -1.71 6.37 6.16
N VAL A 37 -0.93 7.30 6.72
CA VAL A 37 -1.44 8.60 7.20
C VAL A 37 -2.17 9.35 6.08
N LEU A 38 -1.55 9.46 4.89
CA LEU A 38 -2.18 10.12 3.74
C LEU A 38 -3.51 9.47 3.34
N VAL A 39 -3.55 8.13 3.27
CA VAL A 39 -4.77 7.39 2.92
C VAL A 39 -5.85 7.60 3.97
N VAL A 40 -5.52 7.60 5.27
CA VAL A 40 -6.48 7.88 6.36
C VAL A 40 -7.14 9.24 6.15
N THR A 41 -6.32 10.27 6.01
CA THR A 41 -6.78 11.66 5.96
C THR A 41 -7.68 11.87 4.75
N LEU A 42 -7.26 11.41 3.57
CA LEU A 42 -8.06 11.52 2.34
C LEU A 42 -9.37 10.73 2.42
N LEU A 43 -9.37 9.54 3.05
CA LEU A 43 -10.59 8.76 3.26
C LEU A 43 -11.58 9.47 4.17
N LEU A 44 -11.11 10.03 5.29
CA LEU A 44 -11.97 10.73 6.24
C LEU A 44 -12.48 12.07 5.70
N GLU A 45 -11.69 12.77 4.89
CA GLU A 45 -12.14 13.96 4.15
C GLU A 45 -13.27 13.62 3.17
N ARG A 46 -13.14 12.53 2.41
CA ARG A 46 -14.14 12.08 1.43
C ARG A 46 -15.40 11.45 2.05
N ALA A 47 -15.29 10.85 3.23
CA ALA A 47 -16.38 10.06 3.83
C ALA A 47 -17.54 10.89 4.43
N GLY A 48 -17.37 12.20 4.64
CA GLY A 48 -18.43 13.08 5.13
C GLY A 48 -19.09 12.58 6.43
N GLU A 49 -20.39 12.26 6.36
CA GLU A 49 -21.20 11.79 7.49
C GLU A 49 -20.96 10.30 7.84
N GLU A 50 -20.50 9.49 6.88
CA GLU A 50 -20.27 8.04 7.06
C GLU A 50 -18.84 7.69 7.54
N ARG A 51 -18.09 8.67 8.06
CA ARG A 51 -16.70 8.51 8.54
C ARG A 51 -16.52 7.29 9.46
N GLY A 52 -17.49 7.02 10.33
CA GLY A 52 -17.45 5.88 11.25
C GLY A 52 -17.47 4.53 10.53
N MET A 53 -18.39 4.35 9.57
CA MET A 53 -18.49 3.11 8.78
C MET A 53 -17.25 2.91 7.91
N VAL A 54 -16.80 3.97 7.25
CA VAL A 54 -15.62 3.93 6.37
C VAL A 54 -14.34 3.61 7.15
N SER A 55 -14.16 4.21 8.33
CA SER A 55 -13.05 3.92 9.24
C SER A 55 -13.10 2.47 9.74
N GLY A 56 -14.30 1.97 10.09
CA GLY A 56 -14.52 0.59 10.51
C GLY A 56 -14.18 -0.42 9.40
N LEU A 57 -14.69 -0.20 8.18
CA LEU A 57 -14.39 -1.06 7.03
C LEU A 57 -12.90 -1.09 6.73
N ARG A 58 -12.22 0.07 6.81
CA ARG A 58 -10.77 0.12 6.64
C ARG A 58 -10.04 -0.68 7.73
N SER A 59 -10.45 -0.53 8.99
CA SER A 59 -9.83 -1.25 10.11
C SER A 59 -9.98 -2.76 9.93
N LEU A 60 -11.15 -3.22 9.46
CA LEU A 60 -11.36 -4.63 9.12
C LEU A 60 -10.40 -5.10 8.02
N MET A 61 -10.25 -4.32 6.96
CA MET A 61 -9.31 -4.66 5.87
C MET A 61 -7.86 -4.68 6.35
N GLU A 62 -7.50 -3.80 7.28
CA GLU A 62 -6.18 -3.76 7.91
C GLU A 62 -5.94 -5.00 8.78
N CYS A 63 -6.93 -5.43 9.57
CA CYS A 63 -6.86 -6.69 10.32
C CYS A 63 -6.71 -7.91 9.40
N VAL A 64 -7.49 -7.96 8.32
CA VAL A 64 -7.40 -9.05 7.32
C VAL A 64 -5.99 -9.07 6.71
N GLY A 65 -5.45 -7.91 6.33
CA GLY A 65 -4.10 -7.80 5.81
C GLY A 65 -3.02 -8.21 6.83
N ALA A 66 -3.19 -7.82 8.09
CA ALA A 66 -2.26 -8.14 9.17
C ALA A 66 -2.23 -9.64 9.51
N ILE A 67 -3.34 -10.36 9.30
CA ILE A 67 -3.42 -11.81 9.53
C ILE A 67 -2.98 -12.58 8.27
N ALA A 68 -3.59 -12.26 7.12
CA ALA A 68 -3.35 -12.99 5.87
C ALA A 68 -1.95 -12.73 5.32
N GLY A 69 -1.41 -11.52 5.50
CA GLY A 69 -0.11 -11.11 4.98
C GLY A 69 1.04 -12.01 5.47
N PRO A 70 1.29 -12.12 6.79
CA PRO A 70 2.33 -12.99 7.34
C PRO A 70 2.11 -14.46 7.01
N ALA A 71 0.86 -14.94 7.01
CA ALA A 71 0.55 -16.33 6.68
C ALA A 71 0.91 -16.67 5.23
N LEU A 72 0.53 -15.81 4.28
CA LEU A 72 0.88 -15.96 2.86
C LEU A 72 2.38 -15.79 2.63
N ALA A 73 3.02 -14.82 3.30
CA ALA A 73 4.46 -14.62 3.24
C ALA A 73 5.23 -15.86 3.71
N GLY A 74 4.87 -16.40 4.88
CA GLY A 74 5.49 -17.62 5.41
C GLY A 74 5.26 -18.85 4.52
N ALA A 75 4.06 -19.00 3.96
CA ALA A 75 3.76 -20.07 3.01
C ALA A 75 4.58 -19.96 1.72
N MET A 76 4.84 -18.75 1.21
CA MET A 76 5.70 -18.55 0.04
C MET A 76 7.18 -18.77 0.35
N VAL A 77 7.68 -18.25 1.47
CA VAL A 77 9.08 -18.43 1.86
C VAL A 77 9.39 -19.92 2.08
N SER A 78 8.50 -20.67 2.73
CA SER A 78 8.69 -22.11 2.98
C SER A 78 8.70 -22.97 1.72
N ARG A 79 7.99 -22.58 0.65
CA ARG A 79 7.94 -23.35 -0.60
C ARG A 79 8.95 -22.92 -1.66
N SER A 80 9.28 -21.63 -1.72
CA SER A 80 10.01 -21.04 -2.85
C SER A 80 11.21 -20.17 -2.46
N GLY A 81 11.50 -20.08 -1.15
CA GLY A 81 12.60 -19.30 -0.62
C GLY A 81 12.31 -17.79 -0.55
N TYR A 82 13.28 -17.06 0.00
CA TYR A 82 13.21 -15.62 0.22
C TYR A 82 13.04 -14.77 -1.06
N PRO A 83 13.72 -15.05 -2.18
CA PRO A 83 13.62 -14.20 -3.37
C PRO A 83 12.23 -14.21 -4.00
N ALA A 84 11.58 -15.38 -4.04
CA ALA A 84 10.24 -15.54 -4.62
C ALA A 84 9.16 -14.80 -3.80
N ALA A 85 9.31 -14.75 -2.47
CA ALA A 85 8.46 -13.94 -1.60
C ALA A 85 8.64 -12.43 -1.86
N GLY A 86 9.87 -11.97 -2.11
CA GLY A 86 10.13 -10.59 -2.49
C GLY A 86 9.43 -10.17 -3.77
N VAL A 87 9.49 -11.03 -4.80
CA VAL A 87 8.84 -10.78 -6.10
C VAL A 87 7.32 -10.73 -5.97
N SER A 88 6.72 -11.67 -5.22
CA SER A 88 5.26 -11.68 -5.04
C SER A 88 4.76 -10.44 -4.29
N PHE A 89 5.47 -10.00 -3.24
CA PHE A 89 5.17 -8.75 -2.56
C PHE A 89 5.26 -7.53 -3.50
N ALA A 90 6.28 -7.49 -4.35
CA ALA A 90 6.44 -6.41 -5.32
C ALA A 90 5.29 -6.37 -6.33
N VAL A 91 4.86 -7.53 -6.84
CA VAL A 91 3.72 -7.64 -7.76
C VAL A 91 2.44 -7.16 -7.10
N VAL A 92 2.15 -7.61 -5.87
CA VAL A 92 0.94 -7.19 -5.14
C VAL A 92 0.95 -5.68 -4.89
N ALA A 93 2.10 -5.12 -4.49
CA ALA A 93 2.25 -3.68 -4.28
C ALA A 93 2.07 -2.86 -5.58
N PHE A 94 2.56 -3.38 -6.72
CA PHE A 94 2.41 -2.74 -8.02
C PHE A 94 0.95 -2.78 -8.50
N MET A 95 0.28 -3.93 -8.35
CA MET A 95 -1.14 -4.09 -8.66
C MET A 95 -2.01 -3.15 -7.82
N GLY A 96 -1.72 -3.04 -6.51
CA GLY A 96 -2.41 -2.09 -5.64
C GLY A 96 -2.21 -0.64 -6.07
N ALA A 97 -0.97 -0.24 -6.41
CA ALA A 97 -0.69 1.10 -6.91
C ALA A 97 -1.39 1.39 -8.25
N ALA A 98 -1.39 0.43 -9.17
CA ALA A 98 -2.07 0.56 -10.45
C ALA A 98 -3.59 0.70 -10.29
N LEU A 99 -4.20 -0.06 -9.39
CA LEU A 99 -5.62 0.03 -9.08
C LEU A 99 -5.98 1.41 -8.51
N VAL A 100 -5.19 1.92 -7.56
CA VAL A 100 -5.39 3.27 -7.01
C VAL A 100 -5.28 4.34 -8.09
N LEU A 101 -4.29 4.24 -8.98
CA LEU A 101 -4.14 5.16 -10.11
C LEU A 101 -5.32 5.10 -11.08
N LEU A 102 -5.84 3.90 -11.38
CA LEU A 102 -7.01 3.71 -12.23
C LEU A 102 -8.27 4.32 -11.62
N VAL A 103 -8.50 4.09 -10.32
CA VAL A 103 -9.64 4.67 -9.60
C VAL A 103 -9.53 6.19 -9.58
N HIS A 104 -8.35 6.72 -9.26
CA HIS A 104 -8.13 8.17 -9.23
C HIS A 104 -8.34 8.82 -10.61
N LYS A 105 -7.88 8.19 -11.69
CA LYS A 105 -8.13 8.64 -13.06
C LYS A 105 -9.62 8.62 -13.42
N ARG A 106 -10.36 7.60 -12.98
CA ARG A 106 -11.82 7.52 -13.20
C ARG A 106 -12.56 8.63 -12.46
N GLU A 107 -12.20 8.92 -11.22
CA GLU A 107 -12.80 10.03 -10.48
C GLU A 107 -12.48 11.40 -11.09
N ALA A 108 -11.25 11.60 -11.57
CA ALA A 108 -10.85 12.83 -12.24
C ALA A 108 -11.61 13.05 -13.55
N ALA A 109 -11.86 11.98 -14.31
CA ALA A 109 -12.65 12.03 -15.54
C ALA A 109 -14.16 12.22 -15.30
N ALA A 110 -14.65 11.90 -14.09
CA ALA A 110 -16.06 12.02 -13.73
C ALA A 110 -16.45 13.38 -13.13
N ARG A 111 -15.49 14.25 -12.78
CA ARG A 111 -15.80 15.62 -12.33
C ARG A 111 -16.12 16.49 -13.55
N PRO A 112 -17.34 17.05 -13.68
CA PRO A 112 -17.61 18.04 -14.70
C PRO A 112 -16.72 19.26 -14.46
N VAL A 113 -16.20 19.85 -15.54
CA VAL A 113 -15.40 21.07 -15.51
C VAL A 113 -16.24 22.17 -14.85
N GLU A 114 -15.92 22.54 -13.61
CA GLU A 114 -16.48 23.74 -12.99
C GLU A 114 -16.00 24.93 -13.81
N VAL A 115 -16.91 25.46 -14.62
CA VAL A 115 -16.71 26.72 -15.34
C VAL A 115 -16.48 27.80 -14.28
N PRO A 116 -15.38 28.57 -14.34
CA PRO A 116 -15.13 29.63 -13.39
C PRO A 116 -16.29 30.62 -13.45
N GLN A 117 -17.00 30.77 -12.33
CA GLN A 117 -17.99 31.81 -12.13
C GLN A 117 -17.24 33.14 -12.11
N SER A 118 -17.15 33.80 -13.27
CA SER A 118 -16.76 35.20 -13.38
C SER A 118 -17.90 36.05 -12.82
N GLY A 119 -17.75 36.48 -11.57
CA GLY A 119 -18.55 37.52 -10.93
C GLY A 119 -17.68 38.72 -10.63
#